data_AF-A0A5C7YT14-F1
#
_entry.id   AF-A0A5C7YT14-F1
#
_cell.length_a   1.000
_cell.length_b   1.000
_cell.length_c   1.000
_cell.angle_alpha   90.00
_cell.angle_beta   90.00
_cell.angle_gamma   90.00
#
_symmetry.space_group_name_H-M   'P 1'
#
loop_
_entity.id
_entity.type
_entity.pdbx_description
1 polymer ?
#
loop_
_entity_poly.entity_id
_entity_poly.type
_entity_poly.pdbx_seq_one_letter_code
_entity_poly.pdbx_strand_id
1 'polypeptide(L)'
;MTDLSAEFKALAEYRPTHKVRFVTAASLFDGHDAAINIMRRILQSMGAEVIHLGHNRSVDEVVTAALQEDVQGIAVSSYQGGHNEYFTYMVELLKARGGENIQVFGGGGGVIVPEEIRMLASHGVRIYSPEDGQKMGLAGMIGEMVMRADKDFTALAPKSIDAIQGHTEMSWRALAQLMTALENDKADAKVVEALRAAAAKTKVPVLGITGTGGAGKSSLTDELVRRMRLDQDDNLRVAVISIDPSRRKSGGALLGDRIRMNAIGPWSKGSRVFMRSLATRDFGSEISAALPDVVAACKVAGFDLVIVETSGIGQSDSEIVDLVDFPMYVMTSDFGAPSQLEKIDMLDFAELVVLNKYDRRGAEDALRAVRKQW
;
A
#
# COMPACT_ATOMS: atom_id res chain seq x y z
N MET A 1 -18.64 13.08 -36.27
CA MET A 1 -18.96 12.01 -35.29
C MET A 1 -17.85 10.96 -35.17
N THR A 2 -16.74 11.06 -35.91
CA THR A 2 -15.66 10.05 -35.98
C THR A 2 -14.44 10.35 -35.08
N ASP A 3 -14.30 11.58 -34.58
CA ASP A 3 -13.11 12.03 -33.83
C ASP A 3 -13.09 11.56 -32.36
N LEU A 4 -14.22 11.73 -31.65
CA LEU A 4 -14.37 11.33 -30.23
C LEU A 4 -14.15 9.82 -30.00
N SER A 5 -14.46 8.98 -31.00
CA SER A 5 -14.23 7.53 -30.90
C SER A 5 -12.73 7.17 -30.94
N ALA A 6 -11.92 7.95 -31.66
CA ALA A 6 -10.48 7.73 -31.73
C ALA A 6 -9.80 8.14 -30.41
N GLU A 7 -10.21 9.26 -29.82
CA GLU A 7 -9.72 9.74 -28.52
C GLU A 7 -9.99 8.73 -27.40
N PHE A 8 -11.22 8.17 -27.31
CA PHE A 8 -11.53 7.17 -26.28
C PHE A 8 -10.78 5.85 -26.47
N LYS A 9 -10.49 5.47 -27.72
CA LYS A 9 -9.62 4.31 -28.00
C LYS A 9 -8.19 4.57 -27.55
N ALA A 10 -7.65 5.76 -27.83
CA ALA A 10 -6.32 6.15 -27.37
C ALA A 10 -6.23 6.13 -25.84
N LEU A 11 -7.27 6.61 -25.13
CA LEU A 11 -7.35 6.52 -23.67
C LEU A 11 -7.37 5.06 -23.19
N ALA A 12 -8.18 4.19 -23.81
CA ALA A 12 -8.25 2.78 -23.43
C ALA A 12 -6.90 2.04 -23.55
N GLU A 13 -6.02 2.52 -24.43
CA GLU A 13 -4.68 1.99 -24.64
C GLU A 13 -3.59 2.75 -23.88
N TYR A 14 -3.94 3.81 -23.14
CA TYR A 14 -2.98 4.63 -22.40
C TYR A 14 -2.12 3.79 -21.47
N ARG A 15 -0.82 4.09 -21.45
CA ARG A 15 0.15 3.53 -20.51
C ARG A 15 0.89 4.66 -19.83
N PRO A 16 0.98 4.66 -18.49
CA PRO A 16 1.63 5.73 -17.77
C PRO A 16 3.14 5.74 -18.03
N THR A 17 3.70 6.94 -18.06
CA THR A 17 5.14 7.19 -18.17
C THR A 17 5.83 7.15 -16.80
N HIS A 18 5.10 7.51 -15.73
CA HIS A 18 5.57 7.41 -14.35
C HIS A 18 5.01 6.17 -13.64
N LYS A 19 5.56 5.87 -12.46
CA LYS A 19 5.00 4.87 -11.56
C LYS A 19 3.73 5.42 -10.89
N VAL A 20 2.62 5.29 -11.59
CA VAL A 20 1.31 5.78 -11.13
C VAL A 20 0.74 4.82 -10.09
N ARG A 21 0.44 5.37 -8.92
CA ARG A 21 -0.15 4.67 -7.78
C ARG A 21 -1.56 5.19 -7.53
N PHE A 22 -2.47 4.29 -7.15
CA PHE A 22 -3.84 4.62 -6.81
C PHE A 22 -4.25 4.03 -5.46
N VAL A 23 -4.97 4.81 -4.66
CA VAL A 23 -5.81 4.26 -3.58
C VAL A 23 -7.22 4.03 -4.13
N THR A 24 -7.78 2.85 -3.88
CA THR A 24 -9.15 2.49 -4.28
C THR A 24 -9.98 2.01 -3.10
N ALA A 25 -11.19 2.54 -2.95
CA ALA A 25 -12.11 2.18 -1.86
C ALA A 25 -13.58 2.35 -2.26
N ALA A 26 -14.50 1.70 -1.53
CA ALA A 26 -15.89 2.14 -1.47
C ALA A 26 -16.11 3.05 -0.25
N SER A 27 -17.04 4.00 -0.39
CA SER A 27 -17.35 5.02 0.63
C SER A 27 -17.82 4.44 1.97
N LEU A 28 -17.97 5.32 2.98
CA LEU A 28 -18.37 4.92 4.32
C LEU A 28 -19.80 4.35 4.32
N PHE A 29 -20.00 3.23 5.02
CA PHE A 29 -21.24 2.44 5.04
C PHE A 29 -21.70 1.93 3.67
N ASP A 30 -20.83 1.94 2.67
CA ASP A 30 -21.09 1.37 1.36
C ASP A 30 -20.44 -0.01 1.23
N GLY A 31 -21.28 -1.04 1.04
CA GLY A 31 -20.85 -2.42 0.76
C GLY A 31 -20.73 -2.73 -0.74
N HIS A 32 -21.03 -1.80 -1.64
CA HIS A 32 -21.02 -2.04 -3.09
C HIS A 32 -19.59 -1.98 -3.65
N ASP A 33 -18.85 -3.07 -3.49
CA ASP A 33 -17.46 -3.16 -3.93
C ASP A 33 -17.31 -3.68 -5.38
N ALA A 34 -18.40 -4.14 -6.01
CA ALA A 34 -18.36 -4.75 -7.34
C ALA A 34 -17.77 -3.81 -8.39
N ALA A 35 -18.21 -2.55 -8.42
CA ALA A 35 -17.73 -1.56 -9.39
C ALA A 35 -16.24 -1.25 -9.18
N ILE A 36 -15.83 -0.95 -7.94
CA ILE A 36 -14.45 -0.60 -7.64
C ILE A 36 -13.50 -1.79 -7.86
N ASN A 37 -13.97 -3.02 -7.65
CA ASN A 37 -13.22 -4.25 -7.95
C ASN A 37 -12.94 -4.41 -9.45
N ILE A 38 -13.87 -4.03 -10.33
CA ILE A 38 -13.63 -4.05 -11.77
C ILE A 38 -12.68 -2.93 -12.16
N MET A 39 -12.90 -1.71 -11.65
CA MET A 39 -12.05 -0.54 -11.94
C MET A 39 -10.58 -0.79 -11.54
N ARG A 40 -10.31 -1.31 -10.34
CA ARG A 40 -8.94 -1.60 -9.88
C ARG A 40 -8.23 -2.66 -10.74
N ARG A 41 -8.95 -3.65 -11.26
CA ARG A 41 -8.37 -4.66 -12.16
C ARG A 41 -7.91 -4.03 -13.47
N ILE A 42 -8.67 -3.06 -13.98
CA ILE A 42 -8.31 -2.35 -15.21
C ILE A 42 -7.14 -1.41 -14.94
N LEU A 43 -7.15 -0.64 -13.84
CA LEU A 43 -6.01 0.18 -13.40
C LEU A 43 -4.71 -0.65 -13.35
N GLN A 44 -4.75 -1.80 -12.68
CA GLN A 44 -3.61 -2.71 -12.60
C GLN A 44 -3.17 -3.25 -13.97
N SER A 45 -4.13 -3.55 -14.86
CA SER A 45 -3.84 -4.03 -16.22
C SER A 45 -3.22 -2.96 -17.12
N MET A 46 -3.45 -1.68 -16.82
CA MET A 46 -2.87 -0.53 -17.51
C MET A 46 -1.51 -0.10 -16.94
N GLY A 47 -1.02 -0.79 -15.90
CA GLY A 47 0.32 -0.57 -15.35
C GLY A 47 0.36 0.22 -14.05
N ALA A 48 -0.78 0.54 -13.45
CA ALA A 48 -0.82 1.22 -12.15
C ALA A 48 -0.58 0.24 -10.98
N GLU A 49 0.03 0.75 -9.91
CA GLU A 49 0.13 0.08 -8.61
C GLU A 49 -1.10 0.48 -7.78
N VAL A 50 -1.93 -0.50 -7.39
CA VAL A 50 -3.21 -0.21 -6.73
C VAL A 50 -3.21 -0.68 -5.29
N ILE A 51 -3.30 0.28 -4.37
CA ILE A 51 -3.54 0.07 -2.95
C ILE A 51 -5.05 -0.01 -2.76
N HIS A 52 -5.56 -1.23 -2.56
CA HIS A 52 -6.99 -1.44 -2.41
C HIS A 52 -7.36 -1.50 -0.93
N LEU A 53 -8.31 -0.67 -0.49
CA LEU A 53 -8.76 -0.63 0.91
C LEU A 53 -10.05 -1.43 1.14
N GLY A 54 -10.69 -1.94 0.07
CA GLY A 54 -11.97 -2.62 0.16
C GLY A 54 -13.14 -1.65 0.25
N HIS A 55 -14.11 -1.98 1.09
CA HIS A 55 -15.36 -1.25 1.24
C HIS A 55 -15.53 -0.67 2.64
N ASN A 56 -16.58 0.14 2.86
CA ASN A 56 -16.86 0.78 4.14
C ASN A 56 -15.69 1.60 4.71
N ARG A 57 -15.17 2.56 3.92
CA ARG A 57 -14.03 3.39 4.33
C ARG A 57 -14.42 4.83 4.57
N SER A 58 -14.07 5.34 5.74
CA SER A 58 -14.17 6.76 6.08
C SER A 58 -13.22 7.60 5.22
N VAL A 59 -13.51 8.90 5.11
CA VAL A 59 -12.62 9.84 4.42
C VAL A 59 -11.24 9.88 5.09
N ASP A 60 -11.19 9.85 6.42
CA ASP A 60 -9.92 9.89 7.16
C ASP A 60 -9.04 8.67 6.86
N GLU A 61 -9.62 7.46 6.78
CA GLU A 61 -8.88 6.25 6.38
C GLU A 61 -8.33 6.36 4.95
N VAL A 62 -9.15 6.79 4.00
CA VAL A 62 -8.74 6.92 2.58
C VAL A 62 -7.65 7.97 2.41
N VAL A 63 -7.80 9.13 3.05
CA VAL A 63 -6.83 10.23 2.98
C VAL A 63 -5.53 9.84 3.67
N THR A 64 -5.59 9.25 4.87
CA THR A 64 -4.40 8.78 5.58
C THR A 64 -3.62 7.76 4.75
N ALA A 65 -4.32 6.78 4.15
CA ALA A 65 -3.68 5.84 3.23
C ALA A 65 -3.06 6.56 2.02
N ALA A 66 -3.80 7.44 1.35
CA ALA A 66 -3.31 8.14 0.16
C ALA A 66 -2.04 8.99 0.44
N LEU A 67 -1.98 9.64 1.59
CA LEU A 67 -0.85 10.48 1.99
C LEU A 67 0.39 9.65 2.36
N GLN A 68 0.22 8.54 3.09
CA GLN A 68 1.31 7.63 3.45
C GLN A 68 1.85 6.85 2.23
N GLU A 69 0.95 6.44 1.34
CA GLU A 69 1.29 5.72 0.10
C GLU A 69 1.79 6.65 -1.02
N ASP A 70 1.68 7.97 -0.83
CA ASP A 70 2.02 9.04 -1.77
C ASP A 70 1.49 8.79 -3.18
N VAL A 71 0.18 8.55 -3.27
CA VAL A 71 -0.48 8.22 -4.53
C VAL A 71 -0.83 9.46 -5.36
N GLN A 72 -0.82 9.31 -6.69
CA GLN A 72 -1.26 10.35 -7.60
C GLN A 72 -2.78 10.43 -7.73
N GLY A 73 -3.48 9.33 -7.47
CA GLY A 73 -4.94 9.27 -7.62
C GLY A 73 -5.65 8.49 -6.51
N ILE A 74 -6.86 8.95 -6.19
CA ILE A 74 -7.82 8.24 -5.35
C ILE A 74 -9.06 7.94 -6.19
N ALA A 75 -9.54 6.69 -6.19
CA ALA A 75 -10.80 6.33 -6.83
C ALA A 75 -11.78 5.77 -5.80
N VAL A 76 -12.94 6.40 -5.67
CA VAL A 76 -13.99 5.97 -4.74
C VAL A 76 -15.30 5.64 -5.45
N SER A 77 -15.87 4.48 -5.12
CA SER A 77 -17.27 4.18 -5.44
C SER A 77 -18.21 4.60 -4.31
N SER A 78 -19.30 5.29 -4.64
CA SER A 78 -20.31 5.73 -3.67
C SER A 78 -21.73 5.49 -4.20
N TYR A 79 -22.40 4.47 -3.65
CA TYR A 79 -23.74 4.05 -4.05
C TYR A 79 -24.83 4.28 -2.99
N GLN A 80 -24.47 4.79 -1.80
CA GLN A 80 -25.41 4.97 -0.67
C GLN A 80 -25.87 6.42 -0.45
N GLY A 81 -25.46 7.37 -1.29
CA GLY A 81 -25.71 8.79 -1.10
C GLY A 81 -24.69 9.44 -0.14
N GLY A 82 -24.88 10.72 0.19
CA GLY A 82 -23.92 11.50 0.99
C GLY A 82 -22.57 11.76 0.29
N HIS A 83 -22.51 11.51 -1.02
CA HIS A 83 -21.29 11.64 -1.82
C HIS A 83 -20.80 13.08 -1.90
N ASN A 84 -21.70 14.07 -1.90
CA ASN A 84 -21.31 15.47 -1.95
C ASN A 84 -20.45 15.84 -0.74
N GLU A 85 -20.93 15.52 0.46
CA GLU A 85 -20.23 15.76 1.72
C GLU A 85 -18.96 14.91 1.80
N TYR A 86 -19.04 13.63 1.41
CA TYR A 86 -17.90 12.71 1.45
C TYR A 86 -16.74 13.19 0.57
N PHE A 87 -17.01 13.54 -0.69
CA PHE A 87 -15.96 14.00 -1.63
C PHE A 87 -15.46 15.41 -1.30
N THR A 88 -16.36 16.32 -0.88
CA THR A 88 -15.95 17.67 -0.47
C THR A 88 -15.01 17.59 0.73
N TYR A 89 -15.40 16.83 1.76
CA TYR A 89 -14.57 16.63 2.94
C TYR A 89 -13.22 15.97 2.59
N MET A 90 -13.20 15.02 1.66
CA MET A 90 -11.95 14.39 1.20
C MET A 90 -10.99 15.40 0.58
N VAL A 91 -11.47 16.27 -0.31
CA VAL A 91 -10.64 17.29 -0.95
C VAL A 91 -10.12 18.30 0.09
N GLU A 92 -10.96 18.74 1.01
CA GLU A 92 -10.57 19.66 2.08
C GLU A 92 -9.50 19.04 2.99
N LEU A 93 -9.69 17.79 3.39
CA LEU A 93 -8.76 17.08 4.26
C LEU A 93 -7.42 16.80 3.57
N LEU A 94 -7.44 16.46 2.27
CA LEU A 94 -6.22 16.36 1.46
C LEU A 94 -5.45 17.68 1.45
N LYS A 95 -6.12 18.80 1.15
CA LYS A 95 -5.48 20.13 1.16
C LYS A 95 -4.92 20.49 2.52
N ALA A 96 -5.64 20.19 3.60
CA ALA A 96 -5.20 20.48 4.96
C ALA A 96 -3.95 19.68 5.38
N ARG A 97 -3.74 18.50 4.80
CA ARG A 97 -2.66 17.56 5.17
C ARG A 97 -1.57 17.40 4.10
N GLY A 98 -1.45 18.34 3.16
CA GLY A 98 -0.37 18.36 2.15
C GLY A 98 -0.55 17.37 0.99
N GLY A 99 -1.80 17.05 0.65
CA GLY A 99 -2.23 16.15 -0.43
C GLY A 99 -2.95 16.84 -1.58
N GLU A 100 -2.83 18.17 -1.73
CA GLU A 100 -3.56 18.96 -2.73
C GLU A 100 -3.27 18.56 -4.19
N ASN A 101 -2.15 17.89 -4.44
CA ASN A 101 -1.75 17.42 -5.76
C ASN A 101 -2.42 16.08 -6.16
N ILE A 102 -3.01 15.37 -5.19
CA ILE A 102 -3.65 14.07 -5.40
C ILE A 102 -4.99 14.27 -6.12
N GLN A 103 -5.19 13.57 -7.23
CA GLN A 103 -6.42 13.65 -8.01
C GLN A 103 -7.51 12.76 -7.38
N VAL A 104 -8.72 13.29 -7.23
CA VAL A 104 -9.86 12.52 -6.69
C VAL A 104 -10.83 12.18 -7.82
N PHE A 105 -11.12 10.89 -7.95
CA PHE A 105 -12.04 10.33 -8.91
C PHE A 105 -13.18 9.60 -8.20
N GLY A 106 -14.36 9.61 -8.80
CA GLY A 106 -15.50 8.90 -8.21
C GLY A 106 -16.52 8.38 -9.22
N GLY A 107 -17.39 7.51 -8.74
CA GLY A 107 -18.54 7.00 -9.48
C GLY A 107 -19.59 6.41 -8.55
N GLY A 108 -20.86 6.59 -8.90
CA GLY A 108 -22.00 6.08 -8.12
C GLY A 108 -23.15 5.58 -8.98
N GLY A 109 -22.89 5.28 -10.26
CA GLY A 109 -23.94 5.00 -11.23
C GLY A 109 -24.92 6.18 -11.34
N GLY A 110 -26.22 5.89 -11.23
CA GLY A 110 -27.27 6.91 -11.26
C GLY A 110 -27.49 7.65 -9.95
N VAL A 111 -26.74 7.35 -8.89
CA VAL A 111 -26.92 7.99 -7.56
C VAL A 111 -26.42 9.43 -7.54
N ILE A 112 -25.38 9.74 -8.33
CA ILE A 112 -24.79 11.09 -8.41
C ILE A 112 -25.35 11.80 -9.62
N VAL A 113 -26.20 12.81 -9.42
CA VAL A 113 -26.92 13.47 -10.52
C VAL A 113 -26.03 14.52 -11.22
N PRO A 114 -26.33 14.93 -12.47
CA PRO A 114 -25.46 15.84 -13.24
C PRO A 114 -25.15 17.18 -12.56
N GLU A 115 -26.05 17.71 -11.74
CA GLU A 115 -25.81 18.94 -10.97
C GLU A 115 -24.75 18.73 -9.88
N GLU A 116 -24.81 17.61 -9.17
CA GLU A 116 -23.83 17.22 -8.15
C GLU A 116 -22.48 16.91 -8.78
N ILE A 117 -22.45 16.27 -9.96
CA ILE A 117 -21.21 16.08 -10.73
C ILE A 117 -20.54 17.42 -11.03
N ARG A 118 -21.29 18.44 -11.45
CA ARG A 118 -20.75 19.79 -11.71
C ARG A 118 -20.26 20.48 -10.43
N MET A 119 -20.97 20.31 -9.32
CA MET A 119 -20.58 20.84 -8.02
C MET A 119 -19.28 20.17 -7.54
N LEU A 120 -19.17 18.86 -7.61
CA LEU A 120 -17.96 18.14 -7.22
C LEU A 120 -16.77 18.47 -8.16
N ALA A 121 -17.05 18.68 -9.46
CA ALA A 121 -16.04 19.14 -10.40
C ALA A 121 -15.49 20.53 -10.06
N SER A 122 -16.30 21.46 -9.55
CA SER A 122 -15.81 22.77 -9.11
C SER A 122 -14.91 22.68 -7.87
N HIS A 123 -15.01 21.59 -7.10
CA HIS A 123 -14.11 21.28 -5.98
C HIS A 123 -12.86 20.48 -6.41
N GLY A 124 -12.72 20.15 -7.70
CA GLY A 124 -11.56 19.42 -8.24
C GLY A 124 -11.72 17.90 -8.29
N VAL A 125 -12.96 17.39 -8.18
CA VAL A 125 -13.26 15.95 -8.24
C VAL A 125 -13.78 15.57 -9.63
N ARG A 126 -13.25 14.50 -10.24
CA ARG A 126 -13.78 13.95 -11.49
C ARG A 126 -14.72 12.78 -11.20
N ILE A 127 -16.03 13.00 -11.32
CA ILE A 127 -17.05 11.95 -11.21
C ILE A 127 -17.44 11.44 -12.59
N TYR A 128 -17.43 10.12 -12.79
CA TYR A 128 -17.87 9.45 -14.01
C TYR A 128 -19.35 9.07 -13.94
N SER A 129 -20.14 9.55 -14.91
CA SER A 129 -21.57 9.22 -15.02
C SER A 129 -21.81 7.92 -15.81
N PRO A 130 -23.02 7.32 -15.76
CA PRO A 130 -23.37 6.21 -16.64
C PRO A 130 -23.24 6.56 -18.13
N GLU A 131 -23.50 7.81 -18.51
CA GLU A 131 -23.38 8.31 -19.88
C GLU A 131 -21.92 8.37 -20.33
N ASP A 132 -21.00 8.74 -19.43
CA ASP A 132 -19.56 8.66 -19.68
C ASP A 132 -19.15 7.20 -19.93
N GLY A 133 -19.69 6.26 -19.15
CA GLY A 133 -19.47 4.83 -19.34
C GLY A 133 -19.92 4.32 -20.71
N GLN A 134 -21.07 4.80 -21.22
CA GLN A 134 -21.56 4.45 -22.55
C GLN A 134 -20.70 5.07 -23.67
N LYS A 135 -20.20 6.30 -23.49
CA LYS A 135 -19.43 7.01 -24.51
C LYS A 135 -17.97 6.55 -24.59
N MET A 136 -17.31 6.47 -23.44
CA MET A 136 -15.88 6.19 -23.32
C MET A 136 -15.58 4.70 -23.26
N GLY A 137 -16.56 3.89 -22.83
CA GLY A 137 -16.31 2.55 -22.35
C GLY A 137 -15.53 2.54 -21.04
N LEU A 138 -15.55 1.41 -20.34
CA LEU A 138 -14.90 1.28 -19.05
C LEU A 138 -13.38 1.48 -19.13
N ALA A 139 -12.73 0.94 -20.16
CA ALA A 139 -11.30 1.12 -20.38
C ALA A 139 -10.94 2.58 -20.70
N GLY A 140 -11.78 3.31 -21.46
CA GLY A 140 -11.55 4.72 -21.76
C GLY A 140 -11.65 5.61 -20.52
N MET A 141 -12.63 5.36 -19.64
CA MET A 141 -12.73 6.08 -18.35
C MET A 141 -11.48 5.88 -17.49
N ILE A 142 -11.04 4.63 -17.33
CA ILE A 142 -9.85 4.32 -16.53
C ILE A 142 -8.58 4.87 -17.17
N GLY A 143 -8.50 4.84 -18.51
CA GLY A 143 -7.42 5.49 -19.25
C GLY A 143 -7.31 6.98 -18.99
N GLU A 144 -8.44 7.69 -18.98
CA GLU A 144 -8.48 9.10 -18.60
C GLU A 144 -8.01 9.32 -17.15
N MET A 145 -8.45 8.46 -16.22
CA MET A 145 -7.99 8.53 -14.83
C MET A 145 -6.48 8.38 -14.72
N VAL A 146 -5.90 7.36 -15.37
CA VAL A 146 -4.46 7.10 -15.36
C VAL A 146 -3.71 8.27 -16.01
N MET A 147 -4.17 8.77 -17.15
CA MET A 147 -3.56 9.91 -17.84
C MET A 147 -3.53 11.17 -16.95
N ARG A 148 -4.64 11.49 -16.28
CA ARG A 148 -4.71 12.65 -15.37
C ARG A 148 -3.81 12.50 -14.14
N ALA A 149 -3.60 11.26 -13.68
CA ALA A 149 -2.76 10.92 -12.54
C ALA A 149 -1.28 10.69 -12.93
N ASP A 150 -0.93 10.68 -14.21
CA ASP A 150 0.44 10.42 -14.68
C ASP A 150 1.36 11.63 -14.48
N LYS A 151 1.73 11.86 -13.22
CA LYS A 151 2.57 12.97 -12.76
C LYS A 151 3.78 12.46 -11.98
N ASP A 152 4.90 13.16 -12.11
CA ASP A 152 6.11 12.88 -11.35
C ASP A 152 6.00 13.44 -9.92
N PHE A 153 5.84 12.55 -8.94
CA PHE A 153 5.79 12.93 -7.52
C PHE A 153 7.18 13.00 -6.87
N THR A 154 8.24 12.56 -7.55
CA THR A 154 9.60 12.58 -6.98
C THR A 154 10.13 13.99 -6.75
N ALA A 155 9.62 14.97 -7.50
CA ALA A 155 9.93 16.39 -7.31
C ALA A 155 9.43 16.94 -5.95
N LEU A 156 8.44 16.28 -5.32
CA LEU A 156 7.88 16.68 -4.02
C LEU A 156 8.74 16.21 -2.84
N ALA A 157 9.74 15.36 -3.08
CA ALA A 157 10.58 14.84 -2.01
C ALA A 157 11.35 15.95 -1.27
N PRO A 158 11.49 15.83 0.07
CA PRO A 158 12.20 16.82 0.86
C PRO A 158 13.69 16.89 0.47
N LYS A 159 14.28 18.08 0.65
CA LYS A 159 15.70 18.34 0.35
C LYS A 159 16.63 18.15 1.56
N SER A 160 16.07 17.83 2.73
CA SER A 160 16.82 17.51 3.95
C SER A 160 16.14 16.35 4.69
N ILE A 161 16.93 15.53 5.36
CA ILE A 161 16.45 14.47 6.25
C ILE A 161 15.76 15.02 7.50
N ASP A 162 15.98 16.29 7.88
CA ASP A 162 15.31 16.88 9.04
C ASP A 162 13.79 16.95 8.86
N ALA A 163 13.32 17.07 7.60
CA ALA A 163 11.91 17.15 7.28
C ALA A 163 11.15 15.85 7.56
N ILE A 164 11.83 14.70 7.57
CA ILE A 164 11.20 13.40 7.83
C ILE A 164 11.23 13.03 9.32
N GLN A 165 11.96 13.78 10.15
CA GLN A 165 12.09 13.51 11.57
C GLN A 165 10.85 13.92 12.34
N GLY A 166 10.39 13.05 13.25
CA GLY A 166 9.27 13.32 14.14
C GLY A 166 7.97 12.62 13.75
N HIS A 167 6.89 13.02 14.42
CA HIS A 167 5.60 12.29 14.40
C HIS A 167 4.42 13.19 14.06
N THR A 168 4.69 14.29 13.36
CA THR A 168 3.61 15.13 12.83
C THR A 168 3.11 14.53 11.51
N GLU A 169 1.87 14.86 11.14
CA GLU A 169 1.33 14.47 9.82
C GLU A 169 2.23 14.96 8.68
N MET A 170 2.83 16.15 8.82
CA MET A 170 3.75 16.71 7.82
C MET A 170 5.10 15.99 7.76
N SER A 171 5.65 15.55 8.90
CA SER A 171 6.86 14.72 8.93
C SER A 171 6.62 13.39 8.19
N TRP A 172 5.48 12.76 8.43
CA TRP A 172 5.10 11.51 7.76
C TRP A 172 4.76 11.71 6.29
N ARG A 173 4.19 12.86 5.92
CA ARG A 173 3.99 13.24 4.52
C ARG A 173 5.33 13.38 3.78
N ALA A 174 6.29 14.08 4.38
CA ALA A 174 7.64 14.22 3.84
C ALA A 174 8.36 12.87 3.74
N LEU A 175 8.18 11.98 4.74
CA LEU A 175 8.71 10.62 4.72
C LEU A 175 8.15 9.82 3.53
N ALA A 176 6.83 9.86 3.31
CA ALA A 176 6.17 9.18 2.20
C ALA A 176 6.68 9.68 0.83
N GLN A 177 6.89 10.99 0.68
CA GLN A 177 7.43 11.59 -0.55
C GLN A 177 8.90 11.24 -0.77
N LEU A 178 9.70 11.20 0.31
CA LEU A 178 11.08 10.73 0.23
C LEU A 178 11.13 9.26 -0.22
N MET A 179 10.28 8.39 0.35
CA MET A 179 10.18 6.99 -0.08
C MET A 179 9.83 6.86 -1.55
N THR A 180 8.95 7.70 -2.08
CA THR A 180 8.65 7.74 -3.53
C THR A 180 9.88 8.10 -4.36
N ALA A 181 10.69 9.07 -3.93
CA ALA A 181 11.92 9.41 -4.65
C ALA A 181 12.99 8.32 -4.55
N LEU A 182 13.12 7.65 -3.40
CA LEU A 182 14.03 6.51 -3.21
C LEU A 182 13.61 5.32 -4.10
N GLU A 183 12.32 4.97 -4.11
CA GLU A 183 11.78 3.85 -4.90
C GLU A 183 11.89 4.06 -6.43
N ASN A 184 12.02 5.31 -6.86
CA ASN A 184 12.16 5.70 -8.26
C ASN A 184 13.59 6.11 -8.64
N ASP A 185 14.57 5.92 -7.75
CA ASP A 185 15.99 6.32 -7.95
C ASP A 185 16.16 7.78 -8.41
N LYS A 186 15.37 8.67 -7.81
CA LYS A 186 15.33 10.11 -8.10
C LYS A 186 15.53 11.00 -6.86
N ALA A 187 15.85 10.39 -5.72
CA ALA A 187 16.22 11.13 -4.52
C ALA A 187 17.53 11.89 -4.72
N ASP A 188 17.66 13.06 -4.09
CA ASP A 188 18.90 13.83 -4.13
C ASP A 188 20.04 13.03 -3.48
N ALA A 189 21.16 12.86 -4.19
CA ALA A 189 22.28 12.04 -3.74
C ALA A 189 22.80 12.47 -2.35
N LYS A 190 22.81 13.77 -2.04
CA LYS A 190 23.24 14.27 -0.72
C LYS A 190 22.27 13.87 0.37
N VAL A 191 20.97 13.83 0.06
CA VAL A 191 19.94 13.37 1.00
C VAL A 191 20.09 11.87 1.24
N VAL A 192 20.35 11.07 0.21
CA VAL A 192 20.58 9.63 0.35
C VAL A 192 21.83 9.34 1.18
N GLU A 193 22.94 10.03 0.92
CA GLU A 193 24.18 9.90 1.70
C GLU A 193 23.96 10.27 3.18
N ALA A 194 23.30 11.41 3.43
CA ALA A 194 22.97 11.86 4.79
C ALA A 194 22.05 10.87 5.49
N LEU A 195 21.05 10.33 4.78
CA LEU A 195 20.11 9.34 5.30
C LEU A 195 20.83 8.08 5.74
N ARG A 196 21.66 7.49 4.87
CA ARG A 196 22.43 6.27 5.17
C ARG A 196 23.39 6.49 6.33
N ALA A 197 24.08 7.64 6.37
CA ALA A 197 24.99 7.98 7.46
C ALA A 197 24.27 8.16 8.81
N ALA A 198 23.06 8.73 8.82
CA ALA A 198 22.25 8.88 10.03
C ALA A 198 21.65 7.53 10.48
N ALA A 199 21.13 6.74 9.54
CA ALA A 199 20.57 5.42 9.81
C ALA A 199 21.61 4.46 10.41
N ALA A 200 22.86 4.49 9.94
CA ALA A 200 23.96 3.67 10.47
C ALA A 200 24.27 3.96 11.96
N LYS A 201 23.92 5.15 12.46
CA LYS A 201 24.09 5.54 13.87
C LYS A 201 22.83 5.30 14.71
N THR A 202 21.72 4.96 14.08
CA THR A 202 20.41 4.89 14.71
C THR A 202 20.04 3.44 15.01
N LYS A 203 19.84 3.13 16.29
CA LYS A 203 19.46 1.80 16.75
C LYS A 203 17.94 1.72 16.87
N VAL A 204 17.31 1.20 15.83
CA VAL A 204 15.88 0.87 15.80
C VAL A 204 15.77 -0.57 15.30
N PRO A 205 15.08 -1.47 16.03
CA PRO A 205 14.90 -2.85 15.61
C PRO A 205 14.08 -2.94 14.33
N VAL A 206 14.48 -3.86 13.45
CA VAL A 206 13.78 -4.21 12.20
C VAL A 206 13.32 -5.66 12.28
N LEU A 207 12.01 -5.86 12.38
CA LEU A 207 11.36 -7.18 12.34
C LEU A 207 11.03 -7.53 10.88
N GLY A 208 11.61 -8.59 10.35
CA GLY A 208 11.26 -9.14 9.03
C GLY A 208 10.22 -10.24 9.17
N ILE A 209 9.11 -10.15 8.47
CA ILE A 209 8.05 -11.16 8.43
C ILE A 209 7.96 -11.69 7.01
N THR A 210 8.42 -12.92 6.81
CA THR A 210 8.35 -13.62 5.52
C THR A 210 7.60 -14.93 5.66
N GLY A 211 7.30 -15.59 4.55
CA GLY A 211 6.44 -16.76 4.55
C GLY A 211 5.71 -16.99 3.24
N THR A 212 5.15 -18.21 3.12
CA THR A 212 4.47 -18.64 1.90
C THR A 212 3.23 -17.79 1.59
N GLY A 213 2.92 -17.68 0.30
CA GLY A 213 1.74 -16.95 -0.19
C GLY A 213 0.45 -17.41 0.49
N GLY A 214 -0.25 -16.48 1.13
CA GLY A 214 -1.51 -16.76 1.80
C GLY A 214 -1.39 -17.44 3.18
N ALA A 215 -0.18 -17.56 3.76
CA ALA A 215 0.00 -18.06 5.12
C ALA A 215 -0.65 -17.17 6.20
N GLY A 216 -0.98 -15.93 5.86
CA GLY A 216 -1.63 -14.96 6.75
C GLY A 216 -0.65 -14.00 7.42
N LYS A 217 0.44 -13.64 6.72
CA LYS A 217 1.47 -12.69 7.16
C LYS A 217 0.86 -11.35 7.56
N SER A 218 0.17 -10.66 6.65
CA SER A 218 -0.44 -9.35 6.93
C SER A 218 -1.48 -9.39 8.06
N SER A 219 -2.25 -10.48 8.17
CA SER A 219 -3.17 -10.68 9.30
C SER A 219 -2.44 -10.88 10.63
N LEU A 220 -1.33 -11.63 10.63
CA LEU A 220 -0.49 -11.78 11.82
C LEU A 220 0.19 -10.45 12.19
N THR A 221 0.72 -9.72 11.20
CA THR A 221 1.32 -8.40 11.36
C THR A 221 0.33 -7.42 12.01
N ASP A 222 -0.91 -7.36 11.53
CA ASP A 222 -1.97 -6.54 12.12
C ASP A 222 -2.23 -6.91 13.59
N GLU A 223 -2.34 -8.20 13.87
CA GLU A 223 -2.56 -8.70 15.23
C GLU A 223 -1.37 -8.40 16.14
N LEU A 224 -0.12 -8.46 15.65
CA LEU A 224 1.08 -8.08 16.39
C LEU A 224 1.09 -6.58 16.70
N VAL A 225 0.79 -5.73 15.71
CA VAL A 225 0.64 -4.27 15.91
C VAL A 225 -0.44 -3.99 16.97
N ARG A 226 -1.56 -4.73 16.93
CA ARG A 226 -2.61 -4.64 17.94
C ARG A 226 -2.11 -5.05 19.34
N ARG A 227 -1.25 -6.06 19.48
CA ARG A 227 -0.68 -6.45 20.79
C ARG A 227 0.29 -5.39 21.27
N MET A 228 1.17 -4.88 20.42
CA MET A 228 2.08 -3.78 20.75
C MET A 228 1.32 -2.56 21.27
N ARG A 229 0.21 -2.20 20.60
CA ARG A 229 -0.70 -1.15 21.04
C ARG A 229 -1.19 -1.38 22.47
N LEU A 230 -1.79 -2.55 22.73
CA LEU A 230 -2.42 -2.87 24.01
C LEU A 230 -1.40 -3.04 25.15
N ASP A 231 -0.27 -3.68 24.87
CA ASP A 231 0.74 -4.02 25.88
C ASP A 231 1.60 -2.82 26.25
N GLN A 232 1.73 -1.83 25.35
CA GLN A 232 2.57 -0.65 25.53
C GLN A 232 1.78 0.63 25.75
N ASP A 233 0.46 0.53 25.98
CA ASP A 233 -0.42 1.67 26.24
C ASP A 233 -0.28 2.77 25.17
N ASP A 234 -0.35 2.39 23.89
CA ASP A 234 -0.26 3.28 22.74
C ASP A 234 1.03 4.13 22.66
N ASN A 235 2.11 3.73 23.35
CA ASN A 235 3.35 4.52 23.40
C ASN A 235 4.32 4.23 22.25
N LEU A 236 4.32 3.00 21.71
CA LEU A 236 5.20 2.64 20.60
C LEU A 236 4.77 3.27 19.29
N ARG A 237 5.77 3.63 18.48
CA ARG A 237 5.64 4.14 17.12
C ARG A 237 6.17 3.09 16.16
N VAL A 238 5.31 2.63 15.26
CA VAL A 238 5.63 1.49 14.38
C VAL A 238 5.56 1.93 12.93
N ALA A 239 6.61 1.65 12.16
CA ALA A 239 6.58 1.72 10.71
C ALA A 239 6.35 0.33 10.11
N VAL A 240 5.40 0.17 9.22
CA VAL A 240 5.08 -1.09 8.52
C VAL A 240 5.37 -0.92 7.04
N ILE A 241 6.30 -1.69 6.51
CA ILE A 241 6.63 -1.72 5.09
C ILE A 241 6.19 -3.09 4.54
N SER A 242 5.12 -3.13 3.76
CA SER A 242 4.63 -4.36 3.15
C SER A 242 4.98 -4.41 1.67
N ILE A 243 5.36 -5.57 1.16
CA ILE A 243 5.81 -5.75 -0.22
C ILE A 243 4.91 -6.78 -0.91
N ASP A 244 4.32 -6.37 -2.03
CA ASP A 244 3.48 -7.23 -2.87
C ASP A 244 4.11 -7.42 -4.27
N PRO A 245 3.89 -8.57 -4.92
CA PRO A 245 4.52 -8.87 -6.19
C PRO A 245 3.92 -8.06 -7.35
N SER A 246 4.80 -7.58 -8.23
CA SER A 246 4.40 -6.89 -9.47
C SER A 246 3.95 -7.87 -10.55
N ARG A 247 2.95 -7.50 -11.38
CA ARG A 247 2.50 -8.35 -12.50
C ARG A 247 3.39 -8.18 -13.72
N ARG A 248 4.01 -9.27 -14.16
CA ARG A 248 4.88 -9.31 -15.36
C ARG A 248 4.26 -8.78 -16.65
N LYS A 249 2.99 -9.08 -16.89
CA LYS A 249 2.34 -8.73 -18.16
C LYS A 249 1.95 -7.25 -18.25
N SER A 250 1.50 -6.65 -17.15
CA SER A 250 1.00 -5.27 -17.16
C SER A 250 1.97 -4.25 -16.58
N GLY A 251 2.95 -4.68 -15.77
CA GLY A 251 3.84 -3.79 -15.02
C GLY A 251 3.21 -3.16 -13.78
N GLY A 252 1.90 -3.33 -13.58
CA GLY A 252 1.18 -2.86 -12.38
C GLY A 252 1.16 -3.89 -11.26
N ALA A 253 0.70 -3.48 -10.08
CA ALA A 253 0.63 -4.31 -8.88
C ALA A 253 -0.71 -4.16 -8.16
N LEU A 254 -1.11 -5.19 -7.40
CA LEU A 254 -2.20 -5.08 -6.44
C LEU A 254 -1.55 -5.17 -5.07
N LEU A 255 -1.50 -4.03 -4.40
CA LEU A 255 -0.93 -3.88 -3.07
C LEU A 255 -2.07 -4.13 -2.07
N GLY A 256 -2.19 -5.40 -1.68
CA GLY A 256 -3.33 -6.00 -0.97
C GLY A 256 -3.08 -6.26 0.50
N ASP A 257 -1.92 -5.93 1.05
CA ASP A 257 -1.67 -6.12 2.48
C ASP A 257 -2.44 -5.12 3.34
N ARG A 258 -2.53 -3.85 2.93
CA ARG A 258 -3.19 -2.79 3.71
C ARG A 258 -4.69 -3.06 3.98
N ILE A 259 -5.41 -3.76 3.11
CA ILE A 259 -6.83 -4.12 3.36
C ILE A 259 -7.00 -5.04 4.58
N ARG A 260 -5.94 -5.73 5.01
CA ARG A 260 -5.96 -6.62 6.19
C ARG A 260 -5.64 -5.91 7.49
N MET A 261 -5.13 -4.68 7.43
CA MET A 261 -4.61 -3.94 8.57
C MET A 261 -5.72 -3.11 9.23
N ASN A 262 -6.24 -3.58 10.37
CA ASN A 262 -7.28 -2.88 11.14
C ASN A 262 -6.71 -2.13 12.37
N ALA A 263 -5.51 -2.47 12.81
CA ALA A 263 -4.87 -1.90 13.99
C ALA A 263 -3.97 -0.69 13.69
N ILE A 264 -3.90 -0.25 12.43
CA ILE A 264 -3.01 0.83 11.97
C ILE A 264 -3.65 2.22 11.95
N GLY A 265 -4.95 2.32 12.24
CA GLY A 265 -5.64 3.61 12.39
C GLY A 265 -5.17 4.39 13.62
N PRO A 266 -5.67 5.61 13.84
CA PRO A 266 -5.35 6.40 15.03
C PRO A 266 -5.66 5.63 16.33
N TRP A 267 -4.73 5.69 17.28
CA TRP A 267 -4.89 5.11 18.62
C TRP A 267 -5.36 6.20 19.61
N SER A 268 -5.48 5.88 20.90
CA SER A 268 -5.96 6.85 21.90
C SER A 268 -5.03 8.06 22.06
N LYS A 269 -3.73 7.86 21.80
CA LYS A 269 -2.69 8.91 21.84
C LYS A 269 -2.37 9.48 20.45
N GLY A 270 -3.29 9.35 19.50
CA GLY A 270 -3.15 9.83 18.12
C GLY A 270 -2.52 8.80 17.18
N SER A 271 -2.06 9.28 16.02
CA SER A 271 -1.43 8.43 15.00
C SER A 271 -0.09 7.89 15.48
N ARG A 272 0.04 6.56 15.52
CA ARG A 272 1.23 5.83 15.99
C ARG A 272 1.82 4.87 14.97
N VAL A 273 1.05 4.53 13.94
CA VAL A 273 1.48 3.60 12.89
C VAL A 273 1.55 4.32 11.55
N PHE A 274 2.71 4.21 10.91
CA PHE A 274 2.90 4.58 9.51
C PHE A 274 3.00 3.31 8.69
N MET A 275 2.29 3.23 7.57
CA MET A 275 2.39 2.08 6.67
C MET A 275 2.72 2.54 5.25
N ARG A 276 3.57 1.80 4.54
CA ARG A 276 3.85 1.98 3.12
C ARG A 276 3.82 0.62 2.42
N SER A 277 3.08 0.53 1.33
CA SER A 277 3.08 -0.66 0.48
C SER A 277 4.01 -0.47 -0.72
N LEU A 278 4.98 -1.36 -0.88
CA LEU A 278 5.91 -1.37 -2.02
C LEU A 278 5.54 -2.48 -2.99
N ALA A 279 5.87 -2.26 -4.25
CA ALA A 279 5.84 -3.32 -5.25
C ALA A 279 7.26 -3.88 -5.41
N THR A 280 7.42 -5.18 -5.66
CA THR A 280 8.76 -5.76 -5.91
C THR A 280 9.49 -5.07 -7.08
N ARG A 281 8.74 -4.64 -8.11
CA ARG A 281 9.21 -4.00 -9.37
C ARG A 281 10.23 -4.79 -10.18
N ASP A 282 10.73 -5.90 -9.67
CA ASP A 282 11.57 -6.86 -10.34
C ASP A 282 10.91 -8.26 -10.37
N PHE A 283 11.31 -9.07 -11.33
CA PHE A 283 10.84 -10.43 -11.54
C PHE A 283 11.76 -11.42 -10.85
N GLY A 284 11.29 -12.04 -9.77
CA GLY A 284 12.00 -13.11 -9.08
C GLY A 284 12.63 -12.70 -7.75
N SER A 285 12.58 -11.43 -7.38
CA SER A 285 12.86 -10.99 -6.01
C SER A 285 11.57 -10.83 -5.22
N GLU A 286 11.60 -11.23 -3.96
CA GLU A 286 10.52 -11.08 -2.99
C GLU A 286 10.51 -9.71 -2.30
N ILE A 287 11.57 -8.91 -2.47
CA ILE A 287 11.77 -7.58 -1.91
C ILE A 287 11.86 -6.49 -2.98
N SER A 288 11.78 -5.22 -2.56
CA SER A 288 12.04 -4.07 -3.43
C SER A 288 13.51 -3.68 -3.33
N ALA A 289 14.16 -3.33 -4.45
CA ALA A 289 15.55 -2.84 -4.46
C ALA A 289 15.75 -1.58 -3.58
N ALA A 290 14.69 -0.80 -3.36
CA ALA A 290 14.72 0.39 -2.51
C ALA A 290 14.51 0.09 -1.02
N LEU A 291 14.23 -1.18 -0.64
CA LEU A 291 13.94 -1.56 0.73
C LEU A 291 15.01 -1.11 1.74
N PRO A 292 16.33 -1.25 1.50
CA PRO A 292 17.34 -0.80 2.45
C PRO A 292 17.24 0.70 2.77
N ASP A 293 17.01 1.53 1.74
CA ASP A 293 16.88 2.98 1.90
C ASP A 293 15.53 3.37 2.51
N VAL A 294 14.45 2.64 2.22
CA VAL A 294 13.14 2.83 2.86
C VAL A 294 13.20 2.50 4.35
N VAL A 295 13.85 1.39 4.72
CA VAL A 295 14.10 1.03 6.13
C VAL A 295 14.95 2.10 6.81
N ALA A 296 16.04 2.55 6.17
CA ALA A 296 16.87 3.65 6.67
C ALA A 296 16.04 4.93 6.92
N ALA A 297 15.13 5.29 6.01
CA ALA A 297 14.21 6.42 6.17
C ALA A 297 13.32 6.27 7.40
N CYS A 298 12.74 5.09 7.65
CA CYS A 298 11.97 4.82 8.86
C CYS A 298 12.81 4.95 10.14
N LYS A 299 14.05 4.42 10.14
CA LYS A 299 14.95 4.54 11.30
C LYS A 299 15.22 6.01 11.63
N VAL A 300 15.55 6.81 10.62
CA VAL A 300 15.85 8.25 10.78
C VAL A 300 14.59 9.06 11.15
N ALA A 301 13.41 8.65 10.69
CA ALA A 301 12.15 9.31 11.05
C ALA A 301 11.79 9.19 12.55
N GLY A 302 12.44 8.29 13.29
CA GLY A 302 12.29 8.16 14.75
C GLY A 302 11.20 7.18 15.18
N PHE A 303 10.91 6.15 14.37
CA PHE A 303 10.06 5.04 14.81
C PHE A 303 10.79 4.16 15.83
N ASP A 304 10.04 3.56 16.76
CA ASP A 304 10.58 2.66 17.78
C ASP A 304 10.77 1.24 17.24
N LEU A 305 10.04 0.87 16.19
CA LEU A 305 10.11 -0.41 15.50
C LEU A 305 9.79 -0.24 14.02
N VAL A 306 10.55 -0.93 13.16
CA VAL A 306 10.22 -1.12 11.74
C VAL A 306 9.83 -2.57 11.53
N ILE A 307 8.68 -2.81 10.92
CA ILE A 307 8.22 -4.13 10.50
C ILE A 307 8.25 -4.17 8.97
N VAL A 308 8.92 -5.17 8.41
CA VAL A 308 8.98 -5.42 6.96
C VAL A 308 8.27 -6.73 6.67
N GLU A 309 7.20 -6.68 5.89
CA GLU A 309 6.50 -7.86 5.37
C GLU A 309 6.88 -8.08 3.91
N THR A 310 7.38 -9.28 3.58
CA THR A 310 7.72 -9.64 2.20
C THR A 310 6.50 -10.14 1.42
N SER A 311 6.66 -10.25 0.10
CA SER A 311 5.67 -10.96 -0.72
C SER A 311 5.61 -12.45 -0.39
N GLY A 312 4.68 -13.19 -0.99
CA GLY A 312 4.62 -14.65 -0.79
C GLY A 312 5.86 -15.33 -1.37
N ILE A 313 6.68 -15.94 -0.52
CA ILE A 313 7.94 -16.56 -0.93
C ILE A 313 7.81 -18.05 -1.27
N GLY A 314 8.74 -18.54 -2.10
CA GLY A 314 9.03 -19.94 -2.35
C GLY A 314 9.88 -20.59 -1.25
N GLN A 315 10.36 -21.79 -1.51
CA GLN A 315 11.12 -22.58 -0.52
C GLN A 315 12.59 -22.11 -0.37
N SER A 316 13.19 -21.55 -1.43
CA SER A 316 14.62 -21.17 -1.51
C SER A 316 14.88 -19.67 -1.32
N ASP A 317 13.86 -18.91 -0.92
CA ASP A 317 13.90 -17.46 -0.90
C ASP A 317 14.18 -16.99 0.54
N SER A 318 15.24 -16.21 0.73
CA SER A 318 15.72 -15.76 2.05
C SER A 318 16.31 -14.34 2.05
N GLU A 319 16.06 -13.54 1.00
CA GLU A 319 16.70 -12.22 0.79
C GLU A 319 16.42 -11.23 1.94
N ILE A 320 15.33 -11.41 2.68
CA ILE A 320 14.97 -10.55 3.81
C ILE A 320 15.93 -10.67 5.00
N VAL A 321 16.61 -11.80 5.16
CA VAL A 321 17.46 -12.11 6.34
C VAL A 321 18.58 -11.09 6.49
N ASP A 322 19.20 -10.69 5.37
CA ASP A 322 20.31 -9.74 5.35
C ASP A 322 19.88 -8.28 5.61
N LEU A 323 18.57 -8.01 5.66
CA LEU A 323 18.01 -6.66 5.72
C LEU A 323 17.30 -6.34 7.05
N VAL A 324 17.18 -7.32 7.94
CA VAL A 324 16.40 -7.21 9.18
C VAL A 324 17.20 -7.69 10.39
N ASP A 325 16.84 -7.21 11.58
CA ASP A 325 17.49 -7.61 12.83
C ASP A 325 16.87 -8.90 13.40
N PHE A 326 15.60 -9.19 13.06
CA PHE A 326 14.87 -10.36 13.55
C PHE A 326 14.00 -10.97 12.43
N PRO A 327 14.45 -12.03 11.74
CA PRO A 327 13.66 -12.72 10.72
C PRO A 327 12.64 -13.70 11.32
N MET A 328 11.38 -13.55 10.95
CA MET A 328 10.25 -14.40 11.32
C MET A 328 9.70 -15.11 10.08
N TYR A 329 9.55 -16.43 10.14
CA TYR A 329 8.95 -17.24 9.07
C TYR A 329 7.54 -17.68 9.43
N VAL A 330 6.57 -17.33 8.58
CA VAL A 330 5.14 -17.67 8.75
C VAL A 330 4.74 -18.75 7.75
N MET A 331 4.21 -19.85 8.24
CA MET A 331 3.75 -20.98 7.43
C MET A 331 2.40 -21.51 7.90
N THR A 332 1.82 -22.44 7.13
CA THR A 332 0.61 -23.18 7.51
C THR A 332 0.93 -24.67 7.67
N SER A 333 -0.04 -25.47 8.09
CA SER A 333 0.07 -26.93 8.12
C SER A 333 0.20 -27.58 6.74
N ASP A 334 0.03 -26.83 5.65
CA ASP A 334 -0.08 -27.34 4.28
C ASP A 334 1.27 -27.30 3.53
N PHE A 335 2.31 -27.93 4.08
CA PHE A 335 3.64 -28.03 3.44
C PHE A 335 3.90 -29.37 2.74
N GLY A 336 2.91 -30.27 2.71
CA GLY A 336 3.04 -31.60 2.12
C GLY A 336 3.72 -32.59 3.05
N ALA A 337 4.67 -33.37 2.51
CA ALA A 337 5.41 -34.35 3.31
C ALA A 337 6.42 -33.67 4.26
N PRO A 338 6.71 -34.24 5.44
CA PRO A 338 7.71 -33.69 6.35
C PRO A 338 9.10 -33.42 5.73
N SER A 339 9.51 -34.23 4.74
CA SER A 339 10.77 -34.04 4.00
C SER A 339 10.81 -32.77 3.14
N GLN A 340 9.69 -32.06 2.97
CA GLN A 340 9.68 -30.74 2.33
C GLN A 340 10.22 -29.66 3.27
N LEU A 341 10.18 -29.85 4.59
CA LEU A 341 10.71 -28.90 5.56
C LEU A 341 12.23 -28.75 5.40
N GLU A 342 12.93 -29.84 5.07
CA GLU A 342 14.37 -29.86 4.79
C GLU A 342 14.78 -29.01 3.56
N LYS A 343 13.81 -28.50 2.79
CA LYS A 343 14.06 -27.68 1.59
C LYS A 343 13.70 -26.21 1.80
N ILE A 344 13.18 -25.85 2.96
CA ILE A 344 12.76 -24.49 3.25
C ILE A 344 13.94 -23.77 3.89
N ASP A 345 14.65 -22.97 3.11
CA ASP A 345 15.84 -22.24 3.56
C ASP A 345 15.53 -21.34 4.76
N MET A 346 14.35 -20.72 4.77
CA MET A 346 13.91 -19.87 5.90
C MET A 346 13.82 -20.61 7.24
N LEU A 347 13.73 -21.94 7.28
CA LEU A 347 13.80 -22.65 8.57
C LEU A 347 15.19 -22.64 9.17
N ASP A 348 16.25 -22.48 8.37
CA ASP A 348 17.62 -22.40 8.88
C ASP A 348 17.98 -20.99 9.37
N PHE A 349 17.29 -19.95 8.87
CA PHE A 349 17.60 -18.55 9.16
C PHE A 349 16.60 -17.82 10.07
N ALA A 350 15.38 -18.35 10.25
CA ALA A 350 14.38 -17.68 11.07
C ALA A 350 14.71 -17.77 12.57
N GLU A 351 14.64 -16.63 13.25
CA GLU A 351 14.69 -16.52 14.72
C GLU A 351 13.36 -16.92 15.37
N LEU A 352 12.26 -16.90 14.58
CA LEU A 352 10.95 -17.36 15.01
C LEU A 352 10.16 -17.96 13.85
N VAL A 353 9.66 -19.18 14.05
CA VAL A 353 8.72 -19.82 13.12
C VAL A 353 7.30 -19.76 13.68
N VAL A 354 6.38 -19.21 12.90
CA VAL A 354 4.95 -19.12 13.24
C VAL A 354 4.15 -20.06 12.34
N LEU A 355 3.61 -21.12 12.94
CA LEU A 355 2.61 -21.96 12.30
C LEU A 355 1.23 -21.33 12.44
N ASN A 356 0.86 -20.51 11.47
CA ASN A 356 -0.42 -19.82 11.42
C ASN A 356 -1.54 -20.73 10.89
N LYS A 357 -2.79 -20.26 11.03
CA LYS A 357 -4.01 -21.03 10.72
C LYS A 357 -4.04 -22.36 11.49
N TYR A 358 -3.66 -22.29 12.76
CA TYR A 358 -3.55 -23.44 13.65
C TYR A 358 -4.90 -24.12 13.92
N ASP A 359 -6.00 -23.46 13.58
CA ASP A 359 -7.36 -24.02 13.55
C ASP A 359 -7.54 -25.12 12.49
N ARG A 360 -6.63 -25.22 11.50
CA ARG A 360 -6.69 -26.24 10.45
C ARG A 360 -6.34 -27.63 10.98
N ARG A 361 -6.96 -28.64 10.36
CA ARG A 361 -6.69 -30.05 10.65
C ARG A 361 -5.20 -30.37 10.39
N GLY A 362 -4.58 -31.07 11.34
CA GLY A 362 -3.16 -31.47 11.23
C GLY A 362 -2.17 -30.44 11.75
N ALA A 363 -2.63 -29.30 12.31
CA ALA A 363 -1.75 -28.29 12.88
C ALA A 363 -0.83 -28.81 14.01
N GLU A 364 -1.32 -29.71 14.87
CA GLU A 364 -0.48 -30.32 15.92
C GLU A 364 0.65 -31.19 15.35
N ASP A 365 0.35 -32.00 14.34
CA ASP A 365 1.35 -32.85 13.69
C ASP A 365 2.35 -32.00 12.88
N ALA A 366 1.86 -30.96 12.20
CA ALA A 366 2.68 -29.96 11.55
C ALA A 366 3.64 -29.28 12.54
N LEU A 367 3.15 -28.86 13.71
CA LEU A 367 4.00 -28.24 14.74
C LEU A 367 5.09 -29.20 15.22
N ARG A 368 4.76 -30.49 15.42
CA ARG A 368 5.74 -31.51 15.79
C ARG A 368 6.77 -31.73 14.69
N ALA A 369 6.37 -31.68 13.42
CA ALA A 369 7.28 -31.84 12.29
C ALA A 369 8.23 -30.64 12.19
N VAL A 370 7.72 -29.41 12.31
CA VAL A 370 8.53 -28.17 12.29
C VAL A 370 9.53 -28.17 13.44
N ARG A 371 9.12 -28.49 14.67
CA ARG A 371 10.01 -28.60 15.85
C ARG A 371 11.07 -29.70 15.80
N LYS A 372 10.96 -30.63 14.85
CA LYS A 372 12.02 -31.63 14.62
C LYS A 372 13.09 -31.10 13.67
N GLN A 373 12.73 -30.11 12.84
CA GLN A 373 13.62 -29.51 11.83
C GLN A 373 14.31 -28.25 12.38
N TRP A 374 13.57 -27.38 13.08
CA TRP A 374 14.04 -26.18 13.79
C TRP A 374 14.22 -26.50 15.27
#